data_AF-A0AA39YPT3-F1
#
_entry.id   AF-A0AA39YPT3-F1
#
_cell.length_a   1.000
_cell.length_b   1.000
_cell.length_c   1.000
_cell.angle_alpha   90.00
_cell.angle_beta   90.00
_cell.angle_gamma   90.00
#
_symmetry.space_group_name_H-M   'P 1'
#
loop_
_entity.id
_entity.type
_entity.pdbx_description
1 polymer ?
#
loop_
_entity_poly.entity_id
_entity_poly.type
_entity_poly.pdbx_seq_one_letter_code
_entity_poly.pdbx_strand_id
1 'polypeptide(L)'
;KAHRFICFVGNLPFTATAESVKEHFASVQPISVRLLTERDNLSKSRGIAFVEFAGYDTMKTCLEKFHHTEFNDGKSAPRKINVELTAGGGGKTPARQEKIATKNKKLNERRHNRIAKEEEAKLE
;
A
#
# COMPACT_ATOMS: atom_id res chain seq x y z
N LYS A 1 -19.67 2.77 13.51
CA LYS A 1 -18.81 3.32 12.43
C LYS A 1 -18.34 2.14 11.59
N ALA A 2 -18.62 2.12 10.28
CA ALA A 2 -18.04 1.11 9.41
C ALA A 2 -16.52 1.28 9.41
N HIS A 3 -15.77 0.26 9.85
CA HIS A 3 -14.32 0.26 9.74
C HIS A 3 -13.96 0.10 8.27
N ARG A 4 -13.52 1.18 7.63
CA ARG A 4 -13.01 1.13 6.25
C ARG A 4 -11.53 0.76 6.32
N PHE A 5 -11.17 -0.38 5.75
CA PHE A 5 -9.80 -0.84 5.68
C PHE A 5 -9.17 -0.31 4.40
N ILE A 6 -8.40 0.77 4.49
CA ILE A 6 -7.79 1.41 3.33
C ILE A 6 -6.27 1.30 3.44
N CYS A 7 -5.62 0.85 2.37
CA CYS A 7 -4.17 0.92 2.19
C CYS A 7 -3.79 2.07 1.29
N PHE A 8 -2.67 2.70 1.60
CA PHE A 8 -1.97 3.61 0.71
C PHE A 8 -0.98 2.81 -0.14
N VAL A 9 -0.99 3.04 -1.44
CA VAL A 9 -0.02 2.47 -2.38
C VAL A 9 0.73 3.63 -3.02
N GLY A 10 2.04 3.70 -2.80
CA GLY A 10 2.93 4.72 -3.33
C GLY A 10 3.98 4.15 -4.27
N ASN A 11 4.72 5.05 -4.92
CA ASN A 11 5.79 4.73 -5.87
C ASN A 11 5.30 3.93 -7.10
N LEU A 12 4.02 4.10 -7.46
CA LEU A 12 3.49 3.56 -8.71
C LEU A 12 4.05 4.33 -9.91
N PRO A 13 4.23 3.69 -11.08
CA PRO A 13 4.57 4.39 -12.30
C PRO A 13 3.48 5.38 -12.68
N PHE A 14 3.85 6.49 -13.32
CA PHE A 14 2.88 7.52 -13.73
C PHE A 14 1.88 7.03 -14.78
N THR A 15 2.20 5.94 -15.49
CA THR A 15 1.29 5.26 -16.42
C THR A 15 0.32 4.30 -15.74
N ALA A 16 0.50 4.02 -14.44
CA ALA A 16 -0.35 3.08 -13.71
C ALA A 16 -1.81 3.51 -13.79
N THR A 17 -2.65 2.56 -14.23
CA THR A 17 -4.09 2.72 -14.34
C THR A 17 -4.82 2.01 -13.21
N ALA A 18 -6.09 2.38 -12.98
CA ALA A 18 -6.87 1.80 -11.89
C ALA A 18 -7.08 0.30 -12.11
N GLU A 19 -7.18 -0.11 -13.37
CA GLU A 19 -7.29 -1.48 -13.83
C GLU A 19 -6.03 -2.27 -13.48
N SER A 20 -4.86 -1.78 -13.88
CA SER A 20 -3.57 -2.41 -13.58
C SER A 20 -3.31 -2.57 -12.07
N VAL A 21 -3.67 -1.56 -11.27
CA VAL A 21 -3.64 -1.65 -9.81
C VAL A 21 -4.63 -2.71 -9.31
N LYS A 22 -5.87 -2.71 -9.83
CA LYS A 22 -6.89 -3.71 -9.44
C LYS A 22 -6.47 -5.13 -9.79
N GLU A 23 -5.82 -5.34 -10.94
CA GLU A 23 -5.28 -6.63 -11.37
C GLU A 23 -4.13 -7.09 -10.47
N HIS A 24 -3.17 -6.20 -10.17
CA HIS A 24 -2.07 -6.51 -9.25
C HIS A 24 -2.59 -6.91 -7.86
N PHE A 25 -3.59 -6.19 -7.36
CA PHE A 25 -4.22 -6.50 -6.07
C PHE A 25 -5.36 -7.53 -6.17
N ALA A 26 -5.61 -8.17 -7.32
CA ALA A 26 -6.73 -9.09 -7.49
C ALA A 26 -6.70 -10.27 -6.49
N SER A 27 -5.50 -10.71 -6.11
CA SER A 27 -5.29 -11.77 -5.10
C SER A 27 -5.87 -11.43 -3.72
N VAL A 28 -5.95 -10.14 -3.36
CA VAL A 28 -6.50 -9.65 -2.09
C VAL A 28 -7.91 -9.08 -2.23
N GLN A 29 -8.54 -9.21 -3.41
CA GLN A 29 -9.92 -8.81 -3.71
C GLN A 29 -10.30 -7.41 -3.17
N PRO A 30 -9.70 -6.33 -3.71
CA PRO A 30 -10.00 -4.97 -3.29
C PRO A 30 -11.44 -4.59 -3.65
N ILE A 31 -12.16 -3.93 -2.73
CA ILE A 31 -13.52 -3.43 -2.98
C ILE A 31 -13.52 -2.14 -3.79
N SER A 32 -12.53 -1.27 -3.59
CA SER A 32 -12.43 -0.02 -4.33
C SER A 32 -10.97 0.38 -4.51
N VAL A 33 -10.62 0.83 -5.72
CA VAL A 33 -9.29 1.33 -6.04
C VAL A 33 -9.44 2.78 -6.50
N ARG A 34 -8.78 3.70 -5.79
CA ARG A 34 -8.79 5.13 -6.08
C ARG A 34 -7.37 5.61 -6.36
N LEU A 35 -7.07 5.85 -7.63
CA LEU A 35 -5.84 6.52 -8.02
C LEU A 35 -5.89 8.02 -7.72
N LEU A 36 -4.76 8.57 -7.29
CA LEU A 36 -4.59 9.99 -7.10
C LEU A 36 -3.89 10.57 -8.32
N THR A 37 -4.62 11.32 -9.14
CA THR A 37 -4.11 12.05 -10.29
C THR A 37 -3.75 13.50 -9.91
N GLU A 38 -2.94 14.15 -10.75
CA GLU A 38 -2.64 15.58 -10.57
C GLU A 38 -3.89 16.43 -10.86
N ARG A 39 -4.09 17.50 -10.07
CA ARG A 39 -5.23 18.42 -10.26
C ARG A 39 -5.21 19.13 -11.61
N ASP A 40 -4.01 19.35 -12.15
CA ASP A 40 -3.77 20.10 -13.38
C ASP A 40 -3.78 19.19 -14.62
N ASN A 41 -3.40 17.92 -14.46
CA ASN A 41 -3.29 16.96 -15.54
C ASN A 41 -3.88 15.61 -15.11
N LEU A 42 -5.14 15.34 -15.45
CA LEU A 42 -5.78 14.04 -15.19
C LEU A 42 -5.04 12.87 -15.88
N SER A 43 -4.27 13.15 -16.93
CA SER A 43 -3.49 12.14 -17.65
C SER A 43 -2.21 11.71 -16.92
N LYS A 44 -1.81 12.41 -15.85
CA LYS A 44 -0.66 12.02 -15.02
C LYS A 44 -1.13 11.56 -13.64
N SER A 45 -1.02 10.25 -13.40
CA SER A 45 -1.14 9.69 -12.07
C SER A 45 -0.01 10.25 -11.20
N ARG A 46 -0.24 10.58 -9.92
CA ARG A 46 0.83 11.02 -8.99
C ARG A 46 1.71 9.87 -8.49
N GLY A 47 1.58 8.69 -9.09
CA GLY A 47 2.21 7.46 -8.60
C GLY A 47 1.67 7.00 -7.24
N ILE A 48 0.43 7.37 -6.93
CA ILE A 48 -0.22 7.10 -5.64
C ILE A 48 -1.63 6.54 -5.89
N ALA A 49 -1.99 5.47 -5.17
CA ALA A 49 -3.33 4.92 -5.13
C ALA A 49 -3.78 4.65 -3.69
N PHE A 50 -5.09 4.60 -3.48
CA PHE A 50 -5.72 4.13 -2.25
C PHE A 50 -6.55 2.92 -2.60
N VAL A 51 -6.33 1.83 -1.87
CA VAL A 51 -7.04 0.57 -2.08
C VAL A 51 -7.86 0.27 -0.84
N GLU A 52 -9.17 0.15 -1.01
CA GLU A 52 -10.11 -0.18 0.04
C GLU A 52 -10.41 -1.69 0.04
N PHE A 53 -10.53 -2.26 1.23
CA PHE A 53 -10.76 -3.68 1.50
C PHE A 53 -11.98 -3.86 2.40
N ALA A 54 -12.69 -4.98 2.21
CA ALA A 54 -13.84 -5.35 3.03
C ALA A 54 -13.41 -5.87 4.42
N GLY A 55 -12.24 -6.49 4.53
CA GLY A 55 -11.76 -7.13 5.75
C GLY A 55 -10.42 -6.61 6.25
N TYR A 56 -10.21 -6.73 7.56
CA TYR A 56 -8.90 -6.48 8.18
C TYR A 56 -7.83 -7.47 7.68
N ASP A 57 -8.21 -8.72 7.46
CA ASP A 57 -7.29 -9.78 7.07
C ASP A 57 -6.68 -9.52 5.68
N THR A 58 -7.53 -9.19 4.70
CA THR A 58 -7.10 -8.80 3.33
C THR A 58 -6.19 -7.57 3.34
N MET A 59 -6.49 -6.58 4.19
CA MET A 59 -5.65 -5.40 4.36
C MET A 59 -4.27 -5.76 4.93
N LYS A 60 -4.24 -6.63 5.95
CA LYS A 60 -3.00 -7.10 6.57
C LYS A 60 -2.16 -7.91 5.59
N THR A 61 -2.75 -8.86 4.87
CA THR A 61 -2.08 -9.63 3.81
C THR A 61 -1.54 -8.72 2.71
N CYS A 62 -2.32 -7.71 2.30
CA CYS A 62 -1.87 -6.71 1.34
C CYS A 62 -0.60 -5.98 1.83
N LEU A 63 -0.62 -5.50 3.07
CA LEU A 63 0.55 -4.82 3.66
C LEU A 63 1.77 -5.74 3.74
N GLU A 64 1.61 -7.00 4.13
CA GLU A 64 2.73 -7.93 4.30
C GLU A 64 3.28 -8.45 2.96
N LYS A 65 2.40 -8.83 2.02
CA LYS A 65 2.80 -9.46 0.75
C LYS A 65 3.14 -8.47 -0.36
N PHE A 66 2.45 -7.33 -0.43
CA PHE A 66 2.57 -6.39 -1.55
C PHE A 66 3.48 -5.20 -1.26
N HIS A 67 3.99 -5.09 -0.04
CA HIS A 67 4.97 -4.06 0.28
C HIS A 67 6.33 -4.42 -0.35
N HIS A 68 6.88 -3.50 -1.14
CA HIS A 68 8.10 -3.67 -1.94
C HIS A 68 8.00 -4.69 -3.07
N THR A 69 6.80 -5.10 -3.49
CA THR A 69 6.66 -5.90 -4.71
C THR A 69 6.93 -5.05 -5.94
N GLU A 70 7.41 -5.68 -6.98
CA GLU A 70 7.52 -5.05 -8.29
C GLU A 70 6.14 -4.94 -8.94
N PHE A 71 5.76 -3.73 -9.33
CA PHE A 71 4.55 -3.44 -10.07
C PHE A 71 4.92 -3.17 -11.52
N ASN A 72 4.34 -3.97 -12.41
CA ASN A 72 4.54 -3.87 -13.84
C ASN A 72 3.19 -3.59 -14.53
N ASP A 73 3.11 -2.44 -15.18
CA ASP A 73 1.92 -1.97 -15.92
C ASP A 73 2.00 -2.29 -17.42
N GLY A 74 3.09 -2.94 -17.87
CA GLY A 74 3.37 -3.23 -19.29
C GLY A 74 3.71 -2.00 -20.14
N LYS A 75 3.49 -0.78 -19.63
CA LYS A 75 3.74 0.49 -20.35
C LYS A 75 4.97 1.24 -19.87
N SER A 76 5.33 1.09 -18.59
CA SER A 76 6.49 1.74 -17.97
C SER A 76 7.43 0.71 -17.39
N ALA A 77 8.68 1.12 -17.14
CA ALA A 77 9.61 0.32 -16.38
C ALA A 77 8.99 -0.12 -15.03
N PRO A 78 9.20 -1.38 -14.64
CA PRO A 78 8.68 -1.90 -13.38
C PRO A 78 9.21 -1.08 -12.20
N ARG A 79 8.34 -0.81 -11.22
CA ARG A 79 8.69 -0.06 -10.00
C ARG A 79 8.32 -0.84 -8.75
N LYS A 80 9.16 -0.77 -7.74
CA LYS A 80 8.85 -1.32 -6.41
C LYS A 80 7.81 -0.45 -5.72
N ILE A 81 6.62 -0.98 -5.45
CA ILE A 81 5.54 -0.22 -4.83
C ILE A 81 5.64 -0.25 -3.30
N ASN A 82 5.17 0.83 -2.67
CA ASN A 82 5.14 0.96 -1.23
C ASN A 82 3.70 0.85 -0.74
N VAL A 83 3.38 -0.20 0.01
CA VAL A 83 2.04 -0.40 0.60
C VAL A 83 2.09 -0.06 2.09
N GLU A 84 1.28 0.90 2.53
CA GLU A 84 1.29 1.43 3.90
C GLU A 84 -0.14 1.58 4.47
N LEU A 85 -0.27 1.51 5.80
CA LEU A 85 -1.51 1.82 6.50
C LEU A 85 -1.85 3.31 6.36
N THR A 86 -2.99 3.63 5.76
CA THR A 86 -3.48 5.01 5.76
C THR A 86 -4.25 5.32 7.03
N ALA A 87 -4.15 6.56 7.51
CA ALA A 87 -4.90 7.04 8.67
C ALA A 87 -6.25 7.68 8.32
N GLY A 88 -6.62 7.79 7.02
CA GLY A 88 -7.85 8.43 6.58
C GLY A 88 -7.86 9.94 6.87
N GLY A 89 -7.51 10.76 5.87
CA GLY A 89 -7.42 12.21 6.02
C GLY A 89 -6.37 12.78 5.05
N GLY A 90 -6.85 13.36 3.95
CA GLY A 90 -5.99 13.91 2.90
C GLY A 90 -5.27 15.18 3.36
N GLY A 91 -3.94 15.18 3.30
CA GLY A 91 -3.12 16.36 3.57
C GLY A 91 -1.64 16.03 3.84
N LYS A 92 -0.75 17.02 3.64
CA LYS A 92 0.65 17.03 4.10
C LYS A 92 0.73 17.77 5.45
N THR A 93 -0.09 17.40 6.42
CA THR A 93 0.00 18.00 7.75
C THR A 93 1.10 17.30 8.57
N PRO A 94 1.92 18.04 9.33
CA PRO A 94 3.00 17.47 10.13
C PRO A 94 2.48 16.45 11.15
N ALA A 95 1.28 16.68 11.71
CA ALA A 95 0.58 15.73 12.59
C ALA A 95 0.25 14.38 11.93
N ARG A 96 0.14 14.31 10.59
CA ARG A 96 -0.03 13.05 9.85
C ARG A 96 1.30 12.34 9.66
N GLN A 97 2.37 13.07 9.34
CA GLN A 97 3.71 12.49 9.16
C GLN A 97 4.18 11.81 10.44
N GLU A 98 3.94 12.43 11.61
CA GLU A 98 4.27 11.84 12.90
C GLU A 98 3.45 10.57 13.19
N LYS A 99 2.12 10.60 12.98
CA LYS A 99 1.26 9.42 13.16
C LYS A 99 1.60 8.27 12.22
N ILE A 100 1.98 8.58 10.98
CA ILE A 100 2.47 7.58 10.01
C ILE A 100 3.81 7.02 10.48
N ALA A 101 4.76 7.87 10.89
CA ALA A 101 6.06 7.45 11.40
C ALA A 101 5.94 6.54 12.62
N THR A 102 5.09 6.87 13.59
CA THR A 102 4.85 6.02 14.76
C THR A 102 4.25 4.67 14.39
N LYS A 103 3.27 4.65 13.46
CA LYS A 103 2.66 3.40 12.97
C LYS A 103 3.65 2.55 12.18
N ASN A 104 4.47 3.16 11.33
CA ASN A 104 5.49 2.46 10.56
C ASN A 104 6.59 1.88 11.45
N LYS A 105 7.04 2.61 12.47
CA LYS A 105 8.02 2.11 13.44
C LYS A 105 7.50 0.84 14.13
N LYS A 106 6.24 0.88 14.62
CA LYS A 106 5.60 -0.26 15.28
C LYS A 106 5.34 -1.44 14.34
N LEU A 107 5.02 -1.16 13.07
CA LEU A 107 4.84 -2.20 12.05
C LEU A 107 6.17 -2.87 11.69
N ASN A 108 7.24 -2.09 11.55
CA ASN A 108 8.57 -2.60 11.23
C ASN A 108 9.16 -3.44 12.38
N GLU A 109 8.94 -3.03 13.63
CA GLU A 109 9.37 -3.77 14.81
C GLU A 109 8.66 -5.14 14.91
N ARG A 110 7.36 -5.21 14.61
CA ARG A 110 6.62 -6.48 14.52
C ARG A 110 7.13 -7.37 13.38
N ARG A 111 7.53 -6.79 12.25
CA ARG A 111 8.13 -7.56 11.14
C ARG A 111 9.47 -8.15 11.53
N HIS A 112 10.33 -7.36 12.18
CA HIS A 112 11.64 -7.82 12.62
C HIS A 112 11.53 -9.00 13.60
N ASN A 113 10.63 -8.91 14.59
CA ASN A 113 10.42 -10.01 15.53
C ASN A 113 9.85 -11.28 14.89
N ARG A 114 9.02 -11.14 13.85
CA ARG A 114 8.45 -12.31 13.15
C ARG A 114 9.48 -12.97 12.24
N ILE A 115 10.28 -12.19 11.50
CA ILE A 115 11.38 -12.71 10.68
C ILE A 115 12.40 -13.40 11.58
N ALA A 116 12.79 -12.79 12.70
CA ALA A 116 13.71 -13.40 13.66
C ALA A 116 13.16 -14.72 14.24
N LYS A 117 11.87 -14.78 14.61
CA LYS A 117 11.23 -16.03 15.06
C LYS A 117 11.12 -17.10 13.97
N GLU A 118 10.83 -16.71 12.73
CA GLU A 118 10.75 -17.65 11.61
C GLU A 118 12.15 -18.16 11.18
N GLU A 119 13.21 -17.38 11.37
CA GLU A 119 14.60 -17.83 11.16
C GLU A 119 15.09 -18.74 12.29
N GLU A 120 14.80 -18.40 13.55
CA GLU A 120 15.18 -19.22 14.71
C GLU A 120 14.48 -20.59 14.67
N ALA A 121 13.19 -20.63 14.32
CA ALA A 121 12.44 -21.88 14.16
C ALA A 121 12.80 -22.71 12.91
N LYS A 122 13.62 -22.16 11.99
CA LYS A 122 14.17 -22.90 10.84
C LYS A 122 15.56 -23.45 11.10
N LEU A 123 16.25 -22.92 12.11
CA LEU A 123 17.59 -23.33 12.50
C LEU A 123 17.56 -24.42 13.59
N GLU A 124 16.45 -24.55 14.31
CA GLU A 124 16.12 -25.62 15.28
C GLU A 124 15.46 -26.83 14.61
#